data_AF-A0A9D6YZI8-F1
#
_entry.id   AF-A0A9D6YZI8-F1
#
_cell.length_a   1.000
_cell.length_b   1.000
_cell.length_c   1.000
_cell.angle_alpha   90.00
_cell.angle_beta   90.00
_cell.angle_gamma   90.00
#
_symmetry.space_group_name_H-M   'P 1'
#
loop_
_entity.id
_entity.type
_entity.pdbx_description
1 polymer ?
#
loop_
_entity_poly.entity_id
_entity_poly.type
_entity_poly.pdbx_seq_one_letter_code
_entity_poly.pdbx_strand_id
1 'polypeptide(L)'
;MKPVELLRGTGECLDAVKLEAYLEGRLPEAAPHVDSCPVCAHEVASFREFLSADAGAGRAEDLDWIEHRLTPPWRAPRGGWFNWLAPTPLPRWAMGLAAVLLVVAGGLQMRRLAGPGSGPDSSELVRAAQLELKAPAGDVGVAPERFVWENKGNAGAYMVELGEIDGTLVWSGRTNESNLSVPPDIQKAILPRKTLVWRVKALRTDGSVIAESAPVRFRLLPPE
;
A
#
# COMPACT_ATOMS: atom_id res chain seq x y z
N MET A 1 16.86 33.00 -21.30
CA MET A 1 16.16 31.96 -22.09
C MET A 1 16.31 30.64 -21.37
N LYS A 2 15.21 29.99 -20.97
CA LYS A 2 15.25 28.75 -20.19
C LYS A 2 15.43 27.57 -21.16
N PRO A 3 16.35 26.62 -20.88
CA PRO A 3 16.67 25.50 -21.78
C PRO A 3 15.48 24.54 -22.04
N VAL A 4 14.40 24.64 -21.27
CA VAL A 4 13.17 23.83 -21.43
C VAL A 4 12.33 24.28 -22.63
N GLU A 5 12.43 25.54 -23.06
CA GLU A 5 11.65 26.06 -24.21
C GLU A 5 12.21 25.65 -25.58
N LEU A 6 13.47 25.20 -25.65
CA LEU A 6 14.08 24.78 -26.93
C LEU A 6 13.63 23.39 -27.39
N LEU A 7 13.09 22.57 -26.49
CA LEU A 7 12.63 21.21 -26.82
C LEU A 7 11.14 21.14 -27.15
N ARG A 8 10.35 22.13 -26.74
CA ARG A 8 8.93 22.21 -27.11
C ARG A 8 8.85 22.93 -28.44
N GLY A 9 8.55 22.19 -29.51
CA GLY A 9 8.29 22.76 -30.84
C GLY A 9 7.20 23.83 -30.81
N THR A 10 6.94 24.47 -31.95
CA THR A 10 6.10 25.68 -32.10
C THR A 10 4.59 25.50 -31.84
N GLY A 11 4.17 24.56 -31.00
CA GLY A 11 2.77 24.34 -30.62
C GLY A 11 2.62 23.59 -29.31
N GLU A 12 1.42 23.62 -28.74
CA GLU A 12 1.07 22.78 -27.59
C GLU A 12 1.17 21.30 -27.97
N CYS A 13 1.99 20.54 -27.24
CA CYS A 13 2.10 19.09 -27.42
C CYS A 13 0.77 18.40 -27.12
N LEU A 14 0.54 17.27 -27.77
CA LEU A 14 -0.60 16.41 -27.46
C LEU A 14 -0.47 15.84 -26.04
N ASP A 15 -1.57 15.81 -25.29
CA ASP A 15 -1.62 15.09 -24.02
C ASP A 15 -1.65 13.57 -24.24
N ALA A 16 -1.42 12.80 -23.17
CA ALA A 16 -1.36 11.34 -23.23
C ALA A 16 -2.64 10.70 -23.81
N VAL A 17 -3.81 11.27 -23.55
CA VAL A 17 -5.09 10.74 -24.03
C VAL A 17 -5.21 10.91 -25.55
N LYS A 18 -4.79 12.05 -26.08
CA LYS A 18 -4.77 12.29 -27.53
C LYS A 18 -3.71 11.46 -28.25
N LEU A 19 -2.57 11.23 -27.61
CA LEU A 19 -1.51 10.36 -28.16
C LEU A 19 -1.96 8.90 -28.23
N GLU A 20 -2.65 8.39 -27.21
CA GLU A 20 -3.26 7.07 -27.21
C GLU A 20 -4.33 6.96 -28.32
N ALA A 21 -5.22 7.95 -28.43
CA ALA A 21 -6.21 8.00 -29.51
C ALA A 21 -5.56 8.03 -30.91
N TYR A 22 -4.43 8.72 -31.09
CA TYR A 22 -3.67 8.71 -32.33
C TYR A 22 -3.07 7.32 -32.63
N LEU A 23 -2.46 6.65 -31.64
CA LEU A 23 -1.87 5.32 -31.78
C LEU A 23 -2.90 4.25 -32.15
N GLU A 24 -4.11 4.36 -31.62
CA GLU A 24 -5.24 3.49 -31.95
C GLU A 24 -5.92 3.85 -33.29
N GLY A 25 -5.45 4.89 -33.98
CA GLY A 25 -6.02 5.36 -35.24
C GLY A 25 -7.34 6.13 -35.10
N ARG A 26 -7.74 6.51 -33.89
CA ARG A 26 -8.94 7.32 -33.59
C ARG A 26 -8.75 8.82 -33.84
N LEU A 27 -7.51 9.29 -34.01
CA LEU A 27 -7.17 10.70 -34.21
C LEU A 27 -6.15 10.91 -35.38
N PRO A 28 -6.49 10.54 -36.63
CA PRO A 28 -5.55 10.61 -37.76
C PRO A 28 -5.09 12.04 -38.10
N GLU A 29 -5.88 13.07 -37.77
CA GLU A 29 -5.55 14.47 -37.98
C GLU A 29 -4.33 14.95 -37.16
N ALA A 30 -3.92 14.20 -36.14
CA ALA A 30 -2.73 14.49 -35.34
C ALA A 30 -1.40 14.15 -36.05
N ALA A 31 -1.44 13.40 -37.16
CA ALA A 31 -0.23 12.95 -37.86
C ALA A 31 0.74 14.10 -38.24
N PRO A 32 0.30 15.22 -38.84
CA PRO A 32 1.22 16.31 -39.20
C PRO A 32 1.91 16.94 -37.98
N HIS A 33 1.23 16.96 -36.82
CA HIS A 33 1.82 17.45 -35.58
C HIS A 33 2.84 16.46 -35.03
N VAL A 34 2.50 15.18 -34.96
CA VAL A 34 3.43 14.12 -34.51
C VAL A 34 4.69 14.10 -35.38
N ASP A 35 4.56 14.27 -36.69
CA ASP A 35 5.68 14.27 -37.64
C ASP A 35 6.58 15.52 -37.53
N SER A 36 6.03 16.66 -37.06
CA SER A 36 6.75 17.93 -36.94
C SER A 36 7.23 18.25 -35.52
N CYS A 37 6.65 17.63 -34.50
CA CYS A 37 6.96 17.86 -33.10
C CYS A 37 7.86 16.75 -32.54
N PRO A 38 9.15 17.02 -32.25
CA PRO A 38 10.09 16.00 -31.79
C PRO A 38 9.70 15.35 -30.46
N VAL A 39 8.99 16.08 -29.60
CA VAL A 39 8.48 15.56 -28.31
C VAL A 39 7.38 14.53 -28.56
N CYS A 40 6.36 14.88 -29.34
CA CYS A 40 5.27 13.95 -29.64
C CYS A 40 5.77 12.74 -30.46
N ALA A 41 6.72 12.94 -31.38
CA ALA A 41 7.37 11.83 -32.09
C ALA A 41 8.07 10.85 -31.14
N HIS A 42 8.82 11.37 -30.16
CA HIS A 42 9.51 10.56 -29.17
C HIS A 42 8.54 9.84 -28.23
N GLU A 43 7.48 10.51 -27.78
CA GLU A 43 6.44 9.89 -26.95
C GLU A 43 5.72 8.77 -27.72
N VAL A 44 5.31 9.01 -28.96
CA VAL A 44 4.71 7.97 -29.84
C VAL A 44 5.64 6.78 -30.01
N ALA A 45 6.94 7.01 -30.24
CA ALA A 45 7.93 5.94 -30.36
C ALA A 45 8.06 5.12 -29.06
N SER A 46 8.13 5.80 -27.91
CA SER A 46 8.23 5.17 -26.59
C SER A 46 6.98 4.33 -26.26
N PHE A 47 5.79 4.85 -26.58
CA PHE A 47 4.54 4.11 -26.43
C PHE A 47 4.49 2.89 -27.34
N ARG A 48 4.94 3.02 -28.60
CA ARG A 48 5.01 1.87 -29.52
C ARG A 48 5.97 0.80 -29.01
N GLU A 49 7.13 1.19 -28.47
CA GLU A 49 8.07 0.26 -27.85
C GLU A 49 7.46 -0.45 -26.64
N PHE A 50 6.74 0.28 -25.78
CA PHE A 50 6.03 -0.32 -24.65
C PHE A 50 4.96 -1.33 -25.10
N LEU A 51 4.19 -1.00 -26.14
CA LEU A 51 3.13 -1.86 -26.68
C LEU A 51 3.68 -3.04 -27.49
N SER A 52 4.82 -2.87 -28.17
CA SER A 52 5.48 -3.91 -28.95
C SER A 52 6.44 -4.76 -28.12
N ALA A 53 6.75 -4.36 -26.89
CA ALA A 53 7.49 -5.17 -25.93
C ALA A 53 6.66 -6.39 -25.59
N ASP A 54 6.81 -7.43 -26.42
CA ASP A 54 6.23 -8.74 -26.20
C ASP A 54 6.42 -9.12 -24.74
N ALA A 55 5.35 -9.62 -24.13
CA ALA A 55 5.45 -10.41 -22.93
C ALA A 55 6.31 -11.63 -23.27
N GLY A 56 7.64 -11.48 -23.19
CA GLY A 56 8.57 -12.57 -23.42
C GLY A 56 8.15 -13.78 -22.58
N ALA A 57 8.48 -14.99 -23.05
CA ALA A 57 7.98 -16.25 -22.49
C ALA A 57 8.00 -16.33 -20.95
N GLY A 58 8.97 -15.71 -20.28
CA GLY A 58 9.02 -15.64 -18.81
C GLY A 58 7.88 -14.85 -18.14
N ARG A 59 7.32 -13.82 -18.79
CA ARG A 59 6.17 -13.06 -18.26
C ARG A 59 4.87 -13.87 -18.28
N ALA A 60 4.72 -14.78 -19.24
CA ALA A 60 3.58 -15.69 -19.27
C ALA A 60 3.64 -16.69 -18.11
N GLU A 61 4.84 -17.20 -17.80
CA GLU A 61 5.07 -18.07 -16.64
C GLU A 61 4.84 -17.34 -15.31
N ASP A 62 5.28 -16.08 -15.20
CA ASP A 62 5.03 -15.25 -14.02
C ASP A 62 3.53 -14.96 -13.83
N LEU A 63 2.80 -14.66 -14.91
CA LEU A 63 1.36 -14.43 -14.85
C LEU A 63 0.59 -15.71 -14.48
N ASP A 64 0.98 -16.86 -15.04
CA ASP A 64 0.39 -18.16 -14.71
C ASP A 64 0.63 -18.51 -13.23
N TRP A 65 1.83 -18.24 -12.72
CA TRP A 65 2.13 -18.40 -11.28
C TRP A 65 1.26 -17.49 -10.40
N ILE A 66 1.06 -16.22 -10.79
CA ILE A 66 0.18 -15.29 -10.07
C ILE A 66 -1.26 -15.78 -10.09
N GLU A 67 -1.76 -16.21 -11.25
CA GLU A 67 -3.12 -16.75 -11.39
C GLU A 67 -3.31 -18.01 -10.54
N HIS A 68 -2.33 -18.92 -10.53
CA HIS A 68 -2.33 -20.10 -9.66
C HIS A 68 -2.30 -19.75 -8.17
N ARG A 69 -1.59 -18.69 -7.78
CA ARG A 69 -1.51 -18.21 -6.39
C ARG A 69 -2.81 -17.55 -5.93
N LEU A 70 -3.45 -16.80 -6.82
CA LEU A 70 -4.68 -16.06 -6.55
C LEU A 70 -5.93 -16.93 -6.68
N THR A 71 -5.85 -18.07 -7.36
CA THR A 71 -6.91 -19.07 -7.38
C THR A 71 -6.90 -19.83 -6.05
N PRO A 72 -7.85 -19.58 -5.12
CA PRO A 72 -7.83 -20.26 -3.83
C PRO A 72 -7.99 -21.77 -4.03
N PRO A 73 -7.28 -22.63 -3.27
CA PRO A 73 -7.38 -24.09 -3.35
C PRO A 73 -8.74 -24.65 -2.91
N TRP A 74 -9.71 -23.80 -2.57
CA TRP A 74 -11.01 -24.19 -2.03
C TRP A 74 -12.07 -24.40 -3.13
N ARG A 75 -11.77 -25.25 -4.11
CA ARG A 75 -12.81 -26.07 -4.72
C ARG A 75 -12.76 -27.44 -4.07
N ALA A 76 -13.33 -27.54 -2.87
CA ALA A 76 -13.53 -28.83 -2.23
C ALA A 76 -14.33 -29.75 -3.19
N PRO A 77 -13.98 -31.04 -3.30
CA PRO A 77 -14.77 -31.98 -4.09
C PRO A 77 -16.20 -31.99 -3.54
N ARG A 78 -17.18 -31.72 -4.41
CA ARG A 78 -18.60 -31.95 -4.14
C ARG A 78 -18.84 -33.47 -4.09
N GLY A 79 -18.44 -34.11 -3.00
CA GLY A 79 -18.53 -35.54 -2.82
C GLY A 79 -18.96 -35.92 -1.39
N GLY A 80 -20.26 -36.15 -1.20
CA GLY A 80 -20.76 -37.24 -0.37
C GLY A 80 -20.85 -37.10 1.16
N TRP A 81 -20.27 -36.10 1.83
CA TRP A 81 -20.30 -36.07 3.31
C TRP A 81 -21.64 -35.62 3.93
N PHE A 82 -22.51 -34.93 3.17
CA PHE A 82 -23.82 -34.46 3.65
C PHE A 82 -24.92 -35.55 3.64
N ASN A 83 -24.64 -36.79 3.22
CA ASN A 83 -25.63 -37.89 3.29
C ASN A 83 -25.87 -38.44 4.71
N TRP A 84 -25.09 -37.99 5.69
CA TRP A 84 -25.36 -38.18 7.11
C TRP A 84 -26.55 -37.32 7.59
N LEU A 85 -26.82 -36.18 6.96
CA LEU A 85 -27.88 -35.24 7.36
C LEU A 85 -29.25 -35.67 6.82
N ALA A 86 -29.56 -36.96 7.00
CA ALA A 86 -30.94 -37.42 6.91
C ALA A 86 -31.80 -36.62 7.90
N PRO A 87 -33.02 -36.21 7.51
CA PRO A 87 -33.83 -35.30 8.29
C PRO A 87 -34.42 -36.02 9.49
N THR A 88 -33.73 -36.00 10.62
CA THR A 88 -34.40 -36.16 11.92
C THR A 88 -35.23 -34.89 12.16
N PRO A 89 -36.50 -34.99 12.61
CA PRO A 89 -37.34 -33.82 12.85
C PRO A 89 -36.71 -32.96 13.96
N LEU A 90 -36.01 -31.89 13.54
CA LEU A 90 -35.36 -30.97 14.45
C LEU A 90 -36.44 -30.27 15.30
N PRO A 91 -36.24 -30.20 16.62
CA PRO A 91 -37.23 -29.58 17.49
C PRO A 91 -37.28 -28.07 17.25
N ARG A 92 -38.49 -27.50 17.27
CA ARG A 92 -38.78 -26.11 16.84
C ARG A 92 -37.95 -25.02 17.55
N TRP A 93 -37.39 -25.33 18.72
CA TRP A 93 -36.49 -24.43 19.47
C TRP A 93 -35.11 -24.26 18.82
N ALA A 94 -34.66 -25.20 17.99
CA ALA A 94 -33.37 -25.12 17.31
C ALA A 94 -33.31 -24.01 16.23
N MET A 95 -34.45 -23.68 15.62
CA MET A 95 -34.52 -22.60 14.61
C MET A 95 -34.29 -21.21 15.23
N GLY A 96 -34.75 -20.99 16.48
CA GLY A 96 -34.53 -19.71 17.16
C GLY A 96 -33.05 -19.45 17.44
N LEU A 97 -32.32 -20.48 17.87
CA LEU A 97 -30.91 -20.36 18.23
C LEU A 97 -30.02 -20.16 16.99
N ALA A 98 -30.33 -20.84 15.87
CA ALA A 98 -29.64 -20.64 14.60
C ALA A 98 -29.81 -19.22 14.04
N ALA A 99 -31.00 -18.63 14.15
CA ALA A 99 -31.27 -17.26 13.71
C ALA A 99 -30.46 -16.24 14.53
N VAL A 100 -30.39 -16.39 15.86
CA VAL A 100 -29.58 -15.52 16.72
C VAL A 100 -28.09 -15.63 16.38
N LEU A 101 -27.57 -16.84 16.16
CA LEU A 101 -26.17 -17.03 15.78
C LEU A 101 -25.84 -16.41 14.41
N LEU A 102 -26.75 -16.49 13.44
CA LEU A 102 -26.57 -15.83 12.13
C LEU A 102 -26.55 -14.30 12.25
N VAL A 103 -27.38 -13.71 13.11
CA VAL A 103 -27.37 -12.26 13.36
C VAL A 103 -26.07 -11.83 14.06
N VAL A 104 -25.60 -12.60 15.05
CA VAL A 104 -24.33 -12.30 15.75
C VAL A 104 -23.13 -12.46 14.82
N ALA A 105 -23.07 -13.55 14.05
CA ALA A 105 -22.00 -13.79 13.09
C ALA A 105 -22.02 -12.74 11.97
N GLY A 106 -23.20 -12.42 11.42
CA GLY A 106 -23.37 -11.36 10.43
C GLY A 106 -22.94 -9.99 10.95
N GLY A 107 -23.29 -9.63 12.18
CA GLY A 107 -22.87 -8.38 12.83
C GLY A 107 -21.35 -8.31 13.06
N LEU A 108 -20.72 -9.41 13.47
CA LEU A 108 -19.26 -9.50 13.64
C LEU A 108 -18.54 -9.44 12.29
N GLN A 109 -19.07 -10.09 11.25
CA GLN A 109 -18.53 -10.06 9.89
C GLN A 109 -18.64 -8.65 9.28
N MET A 110 -19.78 -7.97 9.47
CA MET A 110 -19.96 -6.57 9.04
C MET A 110 -18.99 -5.62 9.75
N ARG A 111 -18.67 -5.84 11.03
CA ARG A 111 -17.63 -5.07 11.73
C ARG A 111 -16.21 -5.31 11.21
N ARG A 112 -15.95 -6.49 10.63
CA ARG A 112 -14.63 -6.80 10.02
C ARG A 112 -14.52 -6.29 8.59
N LEU A 113 -15.64 -6.24 7.86
CA LEU A 113 -15.72 -5.69 6.50
C LEU A 113 -15.89 -4.16 6.48
N ALA A 114 -16.42 -3.58 7.56
CA ALA A 114 -16.28 -2.18 7.86
C ALA A 114 -14.79 -1.92 8.17
N GLY A 115 -14.01 -1.63 7.13
CA GLY A 115 -12.73 -0.96 7.25
C GLY A 115 -12.86 0.34 8.06
N PRO A 116 -11.75 0.99 8.45
CA PRO A 116 -11.80 2.24 9.22
C PRO A 116 -12.78 3.20 8.56
N GLY A 117 -13.84 3.54 9.31
CA GLY A 117 -15.00 4.24 8.76
C GLY A 117 -14.58 5.49 8.02
N SER A 118 -14.95 5.58 6.74
CA SER A 118 -14.98 6.82 6.00
C SER A 118 -15.94 7.77 6.72
N GLY A 119 -15.38 8.69 7.50
CA GLY A 119 -16.11 9.82 8.06
C GLY A 119 -16.74 10.66 6.93
N PRO A 120 -17.72 11.50 7.26
CA PRO A 120 -18.49 12.24 6.27
C PRO A 120 -17.60 13.05 5.34
N ASP A 121 -17.95 12.88 4.07
CA ASP A 121 -17.53 13.60 2.87
C ASP A 121 -17.28 15.09 3.15
N SER A 122 -16.03 15.41 3.44
CA SER A 122 -15.48 16.74 3.27
C SER A 122 -14.23 16.54 2.43
N SER A 123 -14.35 16.91 1.15
CA SER A 123 -13.25 17.01 0.18
C SER A 123 -12.29 18.16 0.53
N GLU A 124 -12.06 18.38 1.82
CA GLU A 124 -10.86 19.04 2.29
C GLU A 124 -9.75 18.03 2.04
N LEU A 125 -8.87 18.34 1.08
CA LEU A 125 -7.58 17.69 0.91
C LEU A 125 -6.84 17.74 2.25
N VAL A 126 -7.11 16.77 3.12
CA VAL A 126 -6.34 16.51 4.33
C VAL A 126 -5.00 16.01 3.82
N ARG A 127 -4.09 16.94 3.50
CA ARG A 127 -2.67 16.68 3.67
C ARG A 127 -2.53 16.32 5.14
N ALA A 128 -2.56 15.01 5.44
CA ALA A 128 -2.24 14.51 6.76
C ALA A 128 -0.96 15.24 7.18
N ALA A 129 -1.05 16.02 8.26
CA ALA A 129 0.05 16.87 8.65
C ALA A 129 1.28 15.96 8.82
N GLN A 130 2.35 16.24 8.08
CA GLN A 130 3.49 15.34 8.03
C GLN A 130 4.23 15.38 9.37
N LEU A 131 4.46 14.22 9.95
CA LEU A 131 5.22 14.08 11.20
C LEU A 131 6.70 13.88 10.86
N GLU A 132 7.58 14.68 11.44
CA GLU A 132 9.02 14.57 11.19
C GLU A 132 9.69 13.56 12.13
N LEU A 133 10.45 12.62 11.57
CA LEU A 133 11.22 11.63 12.33
C LEU A 133 12.67 12.13 12.51
N LYS A 134 13.18 12.09 13.73
CA LYS A 134 14.50 12.64 14.07
C LYS A 134 15.59 11.57 14.11
N ALA A 135 15.32 10.45 14.77
CA ALA A 135 16.30 9.37 14.90
C ALA A 135 15.61 8.03 15.21
N PRO A 136 16.15 6.90 14.72
CA PRO A 136 17.35 6.75 13.88
C PRO A 136 17.07 7.00 12.39
N ALA A 137 18.08 7.44 11.65
CA ALA A 137 18.02 7.63 10.21
C ALA A 137 19.39 7.35 9.58
N GLY A 138 19.42 6.73 8.40
CA GLY A 138 20.65 6.43 7.68
C GLY A 138 21.50 5.32 8.32
N ASP A 139 22.80 5.36 8.10
CA ASP A 139 23.74 4.39 8.67
C ASP A 139 24.07 4.77 10.12
N VAL A 140 23.87 3.83 11.06
CA VAL A 140 24.12 4.02 12.49
C VAL A 140 25.21 3.05 12.96
N GLY A 141 26.16 3.53 13.77
CA GLY A 141 27.26 2.70 14.29
C GLY A 141 26.86 1.80 15.47
N VAL A 142 25.79 2.15 16.18
CA VAL A 142 25.29 1.40 17.35
C VAL A 142 23.79 1.17 17.19
N ALA A 143 23.30 0.04 17.70
CA ALA A 143 21.88 -0.27 17.68
C ALA A 143 21.09 0.82 18.43
N PRO A 144 20.03 1.38 17.84
CA PRO A 144 19.29 2.48 18.45
C PRO A 144 18.55 2.00 19.70
N GLU A 145 18.76 2.69 20.82
CA GLU A 145 18.05 2.43 22.07
C GLU A 145 16.63 3.02 22.07
N ARG A 146 16.38 4.02 21.23
CA ARG A 146 15.11 4.75 21.19
C ARG A 146 14.81 5.30 19.79
N PHE A 147 13.53 5.38 19.48
CA PHE A 147 12.97 6.12 18.36
C PHE A 147 12.54 7.51 18.84
N VAL A 148 12.82 8.55 18.06
CA VAL A 148 12.53 9.96 18.41
C VAL A 148 11.94 10.68 17.21
N TRP A 149 10.86 11.43 17.43
CA TRP A 149 10.17 12.21 16.40
C TRP A 149 9.72 13.56 16.96
N GLU A 150 9.18 14.42 16.10
CA GLU A 150 8.59 15.69 16.50
C GLU A 150 7.26 15.49 17.24
N ASN A 151 7.05 16.19 18.36
CA ASN A 151 5.79 16.12 19.07
C ASN A 151 4.68 16.87 18.31
N LYS A 152 3.58 16.19 18.06
CA LYS A 152 2.34 16.78 17.55
C LYS A 152 1.41 17.12 18.71
N GLY A 153 1.24 18.41 18.99
CA GLY A 153 0.55 18.91 20.19
C GLY A 153 -0.90 18.47 20.40
N ASN A 154 -1.59 17.99 19.36
CA ASN A 154 -2.95 17.45 19.45
C ASN A 154 -3.03 15.91 19.43
N ALA A 155 -1.89 15.21 19.52
CA ALA A 155 -1.84 13.76 19.61
C ALA A 155 -2.07 13.30 21.06
N GLY A 156 -2.96 12.33 21.24
CA GLY A 156 -3.15 11.61 22.51
C GLY A 156 -2.24 10.39 22.65
N ALA A 157 -1.79 9.81 21.54
CA ALA A 157 -0.84 8.70 21.51
C ALA A 157 -0.08 8.65 20.17
N TYR A 158 0.98 7.85 20.12
CA TYR A 158 1.76 7.55 18.93
C TYR A 158 1.88 6.03 18.76
N MET A 159 1.79 5.58 17.51
CA MET A 159 2.09 4.21 17.12
C MET A 159 3.34 4.23 16.25
N VAL A 160 4.37 3.51 16.69
CA VAL A 160 5.62 3.31 15.95
C VAL A 160 5.54 1.94 15.28
N GLU A 161 5.87 1.89 14.00
CA GLU A 161 5.97 0.66 13.24
C GLU A 161 7.41 0.53 12.72
N LEU A 162 8.01 -0.63 12.92
CA LEU A 162 9.32 -1.03 12.39
C LEU A 162 9.12 -2.21 11.45
N GLY A 163 9.67 -2.13 10.26
CA GLY A 163 9.56 -3.15 9.23
C GLY A 163 10.80 -3.23 8.35
N GLU A 164 10.72 -4.11 7.37
CA GLU A 164 11.73 -4.26 6.33
C GLU A 164 11.36 -3.44 5.09
N ILE A 165 12.27 -3.37 4.11
CA ILE A 165 12.05 -2.59 2.88
C ILE A 165 10.90 -3.16 2.04
N ASP A 166 10.64 -4.46 2.13
CA ASP A 166 9.55 -5.15 1.44
C ASP A 166 8.16 -4.91 2.08
N GLY A 167 8.10 -4.18 3.20
CA GLY A 167 6.88 -3.90 3.95
C GLY A 167 6.56 -4.93 5.03
N THR A 168 7.38 -5.96 5.23
CA THR A 168 7.21 -6.92 6.33
C THR A 168 7.32 -6.20 7.67
N LEU A 169 6.26 -6.25 8.47
CA LEU A 169 6.24 -5.66 9.81
C LEU A 169 7.08 -6.54 10.75
N VAL A 170 8.15 -5.96 11.30
CA VAL A 170 9.02 -6.62 12.29
C VAL A 170 8.47 -6.38 13.70
N TRP A 171 8.01 -5.16 13.97
CA TRP A 171 7.53 -4.77 15.29
C TRP A 171 6.64 -3.54 15.24
N SER A 172 5.74 -3.41 16.21
CA SER A 172 5.02 -2.18 16.48
C SER A 172 4.92 -1.90 17.98
N GLY A 173 4.88 -0.63 18.33
CA GLY A 173 4.81 -0.18 19.72
C GLY A 173 4.00 1.10 19.86
N ARG A 174 3.36 1.26 21.02
CA ARG A 174 2.51 2.43 21.32
C ARG A 174 3.05 3.19 22.51
N THR A 175 3.03 4.51 22.44
CA THR A 175 3.45 5.42 23.53
C THR A 175 2.62 6.68 23.52
N ASN A 176 2.61 7.41 24.63
CA ASN A 176 2.00 8.75 24.71
C ASN A 176 3.07 9.86 24.61
N GLU A 177 4.35 9.48 24.56
CA GLU A 177 5.47 10.40 24.43
C GLU A 177 5.94 10.51 22.98
N SER A 178 6.71 11.55 22.65
CA SER A 178 7.35 11.73 21.33
C SER A 178 8.65 10.92 21.17
N ASN A 179 8.82 9.91 22.00
CA ASN A 179 9.92 8.98 21.97
C ASN A 179 9.42 7.59 22.39
N LEU A 180 10.10 6.54 21.93
CA LEU A 180 9.82 5.16 22.34
C LEU A 180 11.12 4.39 22.50
N SER A 181 11.34 3.88 23.71
CA SER A 181 12.46 2.98 24.00
C SER A 181 12.29 1.65 23.27
N VAL A 182 13.36 1.15 22.67
CA VAL A 182 13.37 -0.09 21.91
C VAL A 182 13.49 -1.28 22.86
N PRO A 183 12.50 -2.20 22.89
CA PRO A 183 12.58 -3.38 23.74
C PRO A 183 13.82 -4.24 23.43
N PRO A 184 14.40 -4.94 24.42
CA PRO A 184 15.61 -5.76 24.21
C PRO A 184 15.49 -6.80 23.10
N ASP A 185 14.30 -7.37 22.91
CA ASP A 185 14.05 -8.36 21.86
C ASP A 185 14.11 -7.74 20.46
N ILE A 186 13.71 -6.47 20.34
CA ILE A 186 13.79 -5.73 19.07
C ILE A 186 15.22 -5.27 18.82
N GLN A 187 15.97 -4.88 19.85
CA GLN A 187 17.40 -4.57 19.70
C GLN A 187 18.16 -5.77 19.11
N LYS A 188 17.84 -7.00 19.55
CA LYS A 188 18.42 -8.23 18.98
C LYS A 188 18.01 -8.50 17.53
N ALA A 189 16.83 -8.02 17.11
CA ALA A 189 16.35 -8.15 15.74
C ALA A 189 16.98 -7.11 14.78
N ILE A 190 17.57 -6.04 15.31
CA ILE A 190 18.32 -5.04 14.52
C ILE A 190 19.71 -5.61 14.21
N LEU A 191 19.80 -6.33 13.09
CA LEU A 191 21.04 -6.96 12.65
C LEU A 191 21.91 -6.01 11.82
N PRO A 192 23.25 -6.12 11.91
CA PRO A 192 24.16 -5.38 11.04
C PRO A 192 23.87 -5.64 9.55
N ARG A 193 24.08 -4.63 8.71
CA ARG A 193 23.86 -4.65 7.25
C ARG A 193 22.40 -4.83 6.81
N LYS A 194 21.46 -5.08 7.72
CA LYS A 194 20.02 -5.14 7.42
C LYS A 194 19.44 -3.73 7.45
N THR A 195 18.87 -3.30 6.32
CA THR A 195 18.15 -2.02 6.26
C THR A 195 16.74 -2.21 6.78
N LEU A 196 16.38 -1.43 7.78
CA LEU A 196 15.05 -1.38 8.35
C LEU A 196 14.38 -0.05 8.00
N VAL A 197 13.06 -0.08 8.00
CA VAL A 197 12.21 1.06 7.74
C VAL A 197 11.31 1.26 8.93
N TRP A 198 11.16 2.49 9.40
CA TRP A 198 10.22 2.79 10.46
C TRP A 198 9.39 4.03 10.14
N ARG A 199 8.21 4.09 10.74
CA ARG A 199 7.27 5.20 10.63
C ARG A 199 6.49 5.38 11.92
N VAL A 200 5.91 6.56 12.07
CA VAL A 200 5.10 6.91 13.24
C VAL A 200 3.78 7.50 12.80
N LYS A 201 2.71 7.01 13.43
CA LYS A 201 1.36 7.56 13.31
C LYS A 201 1.00 8.26 14.60
N ALA A 202 0.61 9.53 14.52
CA ALA A 202 0.05 10.26 15.63
C ALA A 202 -1.46 10.01 15.70
N LEU A 203 -1.94 9.61 16.86
CA LEU A 203 -3.32 9.23 17.12
C LEU A 203 -3.97 10.25 18.07
N ARG A 204 -5.23 10.57 17.82
CA ARG A 204 -6.08 11.29 18.77
C ARG A 204 -6.54 10.35 19.89
N THR A 205 -7.13 10.90 20.95
CA THR A 205 -7.70 10.16 22.08
C THR A 205 -8.79 9.16 21.69
N ASP A 206 -9.49 9.39 20.58
CA ASP A 206 -10.48 8.47 19.99
C ASP A 206 -9.84 7.34 19.14
N GLY A 207 -8.52 7.36 18.98
CA GLY A 207 -7.76 6.41 18.16
C GLY A 207 -7.66 6.77 16.68
N SER A 208 -8.27 7.86 16.22
CA SER A 208 -8.15 8.32 14.83
C SER A 208 -6.74 8.82 14.53
N VAL A 209 -6.26 8.58 13.31
CA VAL A 209 -4.95 9.05 12.85
C VAL A 209 -5.08 10.53 12.46
N ILE A 210 -4.25 11.39 13.05
CA ILE A 210 -4.25 12.84 12.78
C ILE A 210 -3.02 13.30 12.00
N ALA A 211 -1.95 12.51 12.02
CA ALA A 211 -0.72 12.76 11.30
C ALA A 211 0.03 11.44 11.12
N GLU A 212 0.76 11.33 10.02
CA GLU A 212 1.62 10.18 9.72
C GLU A 212 2.97 10.69 9.18
N SER A 213 4.05 10.02 9.56
CA SER A 213 5.37 10.33 9.03
C SER A 213 5.60 9.66 7.68
N ALA A 214 6.51 10.22 6.89
CA ALA A 214 7.13 9.43 5.82
C ALA A 214 7.92 8.25 6.43
N PRO A 215 8.04 7.12 5.71
CA PRO A 215 8.92 6.04 6.13
C PRO A 215 10.39 6.49 6.09
N VAL A 216 11.11 6.29 7.18
CA VAL A 216 12.56 6.57 7.25
C VAL A 216 13.33 5.27 7.35
N ARG A 217 14.43 5.20 6.59
CA ARG A 217 15.32 4.05 6.54
C ARG A 217 16.48 4.25 7.50
N PHE A 218 16.90 3.18 8.15
CA PHE A 218 18.19 3.13 8.84
C PHE A 218 18.82 1.74 8.72
N ARG A 219 20.13 1.67 8.96
CA ARG A 219 20.89 0.42 8.90
C ARG A 219 22.01 0.45 9.93
N LEU A 220 22.15 -0.65 10.67
CA LEU A 220 23.25 -0.83 11.61
C LEU A 220 24.53 -1.22 10.85
N LEU A 221 25.60 -0.46 11.06
CA LEU A 221 26.92 -0.80 10.55
C LEU A 221 27.51 -1.98 11.35
N PRO A 222 28.37 -2.80 10.73
CA PRO A 222 29.14 -3.79 11.46
C PRO A 222 30.00 -3.10 12.55
N PRO A 223 30.22 -3.75 13.71
CA PRO A 223 31.24 -3.29 14.63
C PRO A 223 32.60 -3.32 13.93
N GLU A 224 33.41 -2.29 14.14
CA GLU A 224 34.83 -2.27 13.73
C GLU A 224 35.66 -3.31 14.51
#